data_AF-A0A2W4LH89-F1
#
_entry.id   AF-A0A2W4LH89-F1
#
_cell.length_a   1.000
_cell.length_b   1.000
_cell.length_c   1.000
_cell.angle_alpha   90.00
_cell.angle_beta   90.00
_cell.angle_gamma   90.00
#
_symmetry.space_group_name_H-M   'P 1'
#
loop_
_entity.id
_entity.type
_entity.pdbx_description
1 polymer ?
#
loop_
_entity_poly.entity_id
_entity_poly.type
_entity_poly.pdbx_seq_one_letter_code
_entity_poly.pdbx_strand_id
1 'polypeptide(L)'
;MLALLIGCLGLIAGLRLIAADGESAGQGIVHTVPTPVASTNEGCTNFARYWMVDSGVGVSAETIEALGNCRQAADGTWFVPTDPRDPRLPPEALLTQEERQETAAERAEILSEIAALEATMPQTLRRWLNEMYDPIPRAMTGHIRDGFRIGVRRGRYTRLIQAFLMDPRREALANYVGWIMGRRIAAYEDFLATCLRDKDLAYLENACRGVEDQLSIRFPPFPWDLKDPLMLDAYFAAQLRENAAEPAATPASE
;
A
#
# COMPACT_ATOMS: atom_id res chain seq x y z
N MET A 1 48.09 -27.92 4.77
CA MET A 1 46.69 -27.67 4.37
C MET A 1 45.69 -28.26 5.38
N LEU A 2 45.81 -29.51 5.81
CA LEU A 2 44.96 -30.13 6.85
C LEU A 2 45.04 -29.41 8.23
N ALA A 3 46.23 -29.00 8.65
CA ALA A 3 46.44 -28.27 9.92
C ALA A 3 45.77 -26.88 9.96
N LEU A 4 45.61 -26.23 8.79
CA LEU A 4 44.98 -24.92 8.67
C LEU A 4 43.44 -25.03 8.76
N LEU A 5 42.87 -26.10 8.21
CA LEU A 5 41.45 -26.43 8.32
C LEU A 5 41.05 -26.79 9.76
N ILE A 6 41.90 -27.53 10.48
CA ILE A 6 41.66 -27.87 11.89
C ILE A 6 41.75 -26.61 12.77
N GLY A 7 42.67 -25.69 12.46
CA GLY A 7 42.76 -24.38 13.11
C GLY A 7 41.51 -23.53 12.93
N CYS A 8 40.99 -23.42 11.70
CA CYS A 8 39.76 -22.66 11.43
C CYS A 8 38.51 -23.28 12.07
N LEU A 9 38.39 -24.62 12.06
CA LEU A 9 37.27 -25.30 12.72
C LEU A 9 37.32 -25.16 14.24
N GLY A 10 38.52 -25.20 14.84
CA GLY A 10 38.71 -24.91 16.27
C GLY A 10 38.35 -23.47 16.63
N LEU A 11 38.64 -22.51 15.75
CA LEU A 11 38.31 -21.10 15.94
C LEU A 11 36.80 -20.84 15.83
N ILE A 12 36.12 -21.49 14.87
CA ILE A 12 34.65 -21.42 14.71
C ILE A 12 33.94 -22.10 15.89
N ALA A 13 34.43 -23.24 16.37
CA ALA A 13 33.87 -23.93 17.53
C ALA A 13 34.11 -23.15 18.83
N GLY A 14 35.30 -22.56 19.00
CA GLY A 14 35.62 -21.69 20.13
C GLY A 14 34.77 -20.42 20.16
N LEU A 15 34.59 -19.75 19.01
CA LEU A 15 33.70 -18.58 18.89
C LEU A 15 32.24 -18.95 19.18
N ARG A 16 31.78 -20.14 18.82
CA ARG A 16 30.43 -20.61 19.16
C ARG A 16 30.22 -20.85 20.65
N LEU A 17 31.23 -21.35 21.37
CA LEU A 17 31.13 -21.58 22.80
C LEU A 17 31.22 -20.26 23.59
N ILE A 18 32.06 -19.32 23.16
CA ILE A 18 32.11 -17.96 23.74
C ILE A 18 30.81 -17.20 23.48
N ALA A 19 30.18 -17.40 22.32
CA ALA A 19 28.87 -16.82 22.00
C ALA A 19 27.70 -17.53 22.73
N ALA A 20 27.89 -18.73 23.28
CA ALA A 20 26.85 -19.43 24.06
C ALA A 20 26.83 -18.98 25.53
N ASP A 21 27.97 -18.57 26.07
CA ASP A 21 28.13 -18.16 27.48
C ASP A 21 28.32 -16.64 27.68
N GLY A 22 28.27 -15.84 26.61
CA GLY A 22 28.23 -14.39 26.73
C GLY A 22 26.86 -13.90 27.22
N GLU A 23 26.83 -13.01 28.22
CA GLU A 23 25.60 -12.41 28.77
C GLU A 23 24.73 -11.69 27.70
N SER A 24 25.27 -11.44 26.51
CA SER A 24 24.57 -10.89 25.34
C SER A 24 23.76 -11.92 24.54
N ALA A 25 23.96 -13.22 24.75
CA ALA A 25 23.27 -14.30 24.04
C ALA A 25 21.99 -14.78 24.75
N GLY A 26 21.82 -14.46 26.02
CA GLY A 26 20.65 -14.78 26.83
C GLY A 26 19.74 -13.60 27.17
N GLN A 27 20.17 -12.37 26.89
CA GLN A 27 19.37 -11.16 27.12
C GLN A 27 18.95 -10.52 25.80
N GLY A 28 18.03 -11.19 25.11
CA GLY A 28 17.06 -10.51 24.26
C GLY A 28 16.11 -9.64 25.09
N ILE A 29 16.66 -8.76 25.93
CA ILE A 29 15.91 -7.65 26.49
C ILE A 29 15.90 -6.58 25.41
N VAL A 30 15.20 -6.87 24.31
CA VAL A 30 14.25 -5.87 23.86
C VAL A 30 13.21 -5.91 24.98
N HIS A 31 13.40 -5.08 26.01
CA HIS A 31 12.23 -4.53 26.68
C HIS A 31 11.34 -4.15 25.51
N THR A 32 10.18 -4.78 25.37
CA THR A 32 9.17 -4.33 24.43
C THR A 32 9.11 -2.84 24.65
N VAL A 33 9.76 -2.09 23.77
CA VAL A 33 9.68 -0.63 23.76
C VAL A 33 8.19 -0.47 23.64
N PRO A 34 7.51 0.14 24.62
CA PRO A 34 6.07 0.29 24.56
C PRO A 34 5.81 0.91 23.21
N THR A 35 5.26 0.14 22.26
CA THR A 35 4.90 0.71 20.98
C THR A 35 3.76 1.63 21.36
N PRO A 36 3.94 2.96 21.35
CA PRO A 36 2.85 3.83 21.73
C PRO A 36 1.69 3.47 20.81
N VAL A 37 0.50 3.31 21.40
CA VAL A 37 -0.72 3.09 20.62
C VAL A 37 -0.99 4.42 19.91
N ALA A 38 -0.28 4.63 18.80
CA ALA A 38 -0.44 5.79 17.97
C ALA A 38 -1.84 5.72 17.35
N SER A 39 -2.54 6.85 17.36
CA SER A 39 -3.77 6.94 16.58
C SER A 39 -3.48 6.70 15.10
N THR A 40 -4.48 6.31 14.32
CA THR A 40 -4.31 6.12 12.87
C THR A 40 -3.73 7.38 12.19
N ASN A 41 -4.17 8.57 12.60
CA ASN A 41 -3.65 9.84 12.07
C ASN A 41 -2.20 10.10 12.50
N GLU A 42 -1.85 9.78 13.75
CA GLU A 42 -0.47 9.85 14.23
C GLU A 42 0.43 8.88 13.46
N GLY A 43 -0.07 7.70 13.09
CA GLY A 43 0.60 6.77 12.17
C GLY A 43 0.91 7.40 10.82
N CYS A 44 -0.05 8.14 10.23
CA CYS A 44 0.19 8.87 8.97
C CYS A 44 1.22 9.98 9.15
N THR A 45 1.09 10.79 10.19
CA THR A 45 2.04 11.88 10.50
C THR A 45 3.45 11.32 10.69
N ASN A 46 3.61 10.25 11.46
CA ASN A 46 4.92 9.65 11.72
C ASN A 46 5.54 9.05 10.45
N PHE A 47 4.74 8.35 9.64
CA PHE A 47 5.22 7.78 8.38
C PHE A 47 5.65 8.86 7.40
N ALA A 48 4.79 9.87 7.19
CA ALA A 48 5.08 10.98 6.30
C ALA A 48 6.30 11.78 6.78
N ARG A 49 6.34 12.20 8.05
CA ARG A 49 7.47 12.96 8.61
C ARG A 49 8.79 12.20 8.46
N TYR A 50 8.79 10.89 8.70
CA TYR A 50 10.00 10.08 8.57
C TYR A 50 10.57 10.12 7.14
N TRP A 51 9.75 9.84 6.13
CA TRP A 51 10.22 9.77 4.74
C TRP A 51 10.42 11.14 4.08
N MET A 52 9.63 12.14 4.48
CA MET A 52 9.72 13.49 3.93
C MET A 52 10.85 14.31 4.59
N VAL A 53 11.16 14.05 5.87
CA VAL A 53 12.05 14.91 6.67
C VAL A 53 13.10 14.10 7.44
N ASP A 54 12.69 13.25 8.40
CA ASP A 54 13.62 12.73 9.41
C ASP A 54 14.69 11.77 8.84
N SER A 55 14.36 11.04 7.78
CA SER A 55 15.27 10.11 7.09
C SER A 55 16.32 10.80 6.22
N GLY A 56 16.15 12.08 5.90
CA GLY A 56 16.97 12.82 4.93
C GLY A 56 16.65 12.52 3.46
N VAL A 57 15.71 11.61 3.15
CA VAL A 57 15.37 11.22 1.77
C VAL A 57 14.65 12.34 1.01
N GLY A 58 13.66 12.97 1.65
CA GLY A 58 12.87 14.05 1.03
C GLY A 58 11.82 13.56 0.03
N VAL A 59 11.07 12.51 0.38
CA VAL A 59 9.92 12.03 -0.43
C VAL A 59 8.84 13.11 -0.53
N SER A 60 8.12 13.21 -1.66
CA SER A 60 7.02 14.18 -1.81
C SER A 60 5.74 13.73 -1.10
N ALA A 61 4.86 14.68 -0.78
CA ALA A 61 3.55 14.36 -0.22
C ALA A 61 2.72 13.51 -1.17
N GLU A 62 2.70 13.80 -2.48
CA GLU A 62 1.92 13.02 -3.46
C GLU A 62 2.37 11.56 -3.50
N THR A 63 3.69 11.31 -3.43
CA THR A 63 4.23 9.95 -3.35
C THR A 63 3.72 9.22 -2.09
N ILE A 64 3.74 9.87 -0.92
CA ILE A 64 3.24 9.26 0.33
C ILE A 64 1.74 8.94 0.22
N GLU A 65 0.94 9.86 -0.32
CA GLU A 65 -0.50 9.66 -0.50
C GLU A 65 -0.82 8.52 -1.48
N ALA A 66 -0.01 8.35 -2.53
CA ALA A 66 -0.20 7.32 -3.53
C ALA A 66 0.28 5.92 -3.09
N LEU A 67 1.15 5.84 -2.08
CA LEU A 67 1.62 4.57 -1.49
C LEU A 67 0.60 3.92 -0.54
N GLY A 68 -0.34 4.69 0.03
CA GLY A 68 -1.23 4.18 1.08
C GLY A 68 -2.55 4.95 1.24
N ASN A 69 -3.10 4.86 2.45
CA ASN A 69 -4.42 5.42 2.77
C ASN A 69 -4.35 6.80 3.44
N CYS A 70 -3.15 7.28 3.73
CA CYS A 70 -2.94 8.59 4.30
C CYS A 70 -3.21 9.70 3.28
N ARG A 71 -3.76 10.82 3.75
CA ARG A 71 -3.96 12.06 3.01
C ARG A 71 -3.41 13.24 3.80
N GLN A 72 -3.01 14.29 3.10
CA GLN A 72 -2.62 15.56 3.66
C GLN A 72 -3.77 16.56 3.51
N ALA A 73 -4.17 17.16 4.63
CA ALA A 73 -5.14 18.24 4.65
C ALA A 73 -4.51 19.54 4.15
N ALA A 74 -5.33 20.54 3.81
CA ALA A 74 -4.85 21.84 3.32
C ALA A 74 -3.94 22.59 4.32
N ASP A 75 -4.04 22.29 5.62
CA ASP A 75 -3.17 22.84 6.66
C ASP A 75 -1.85 22.05 6.85
N GLY A 76 -1.61 21.03 6.03
CA GLY A 76 -0.44 20.16 6.09
C GLY A 76 -0.58 18.95 7.01
N THR A 77 -1.69 18.82 7.75
CA THR A 77 -1.93 17.73 8.69
C THR A 77 -2.19 16.41 7.97
N TRP A 78 -1.55 15.33 8.44
CA TRP A 78 -1.76 13.99 7.90
C TRP A 78 -2.88 13.23 8.63
N PHE A 79 -3.73 12.56 7.86
CA PHE A 79 -4.86 11.82 8.40
C PHE A 79 -5.24 10.61 7.53
N VAL A 80 -6.04 9.69 8.07
CA VAL A 80 -6.78 8.71 7.27
C VAL A 80 -8.23 9.20 7.14
N PRO A 81 -8.72 9.46 5.91
CA PRO A 81 -10.12 9.79 5.71
C PRO A 81 -10.99 8.59 6.04
N THR A 82 -12.14 8.82 6.69
CA THR A 82 -13.10 7.75 7.00
C THR A 82 -14.30 7.72 6.06
N ASP A 83 -14.49 8.79 5.28
CA ASP A 83 -15.61 8.97 4.36
C ASP A 83 -15.17 9.82 3.15
N PRO A 84 -15.69 9.58 1.93
CA PRO A 84 -15.43 10.42 0.76
C PRO A 84 -15.74 11.89 0.93
N ARG A 85 -16.57 12.25 1.91
CA ARG A 85 -16.97 13.63 2.21
C ARG A 85 -16.26 14.17 3.44
N ASP A 86 -15.15 13.55 3.87
CA ASP A 86 -14.33 14.07 4.95
C ASP A 86 -13.93 15.53 4.62
N PRO A 87 -14.33 16.51 5.44
CA PRO A 87 -14.15 17.93 5.13
C PRO A 87 -12.68 18.36 5.10
N ARG A 88 -11.76 17.48 5.54
CA ARG A 88 -10.31 17.71 5.48
C ARG A 88 -9.72 17.33 4.13
N LEU A 89 -10.45 16.55 3.30
CA LEU A 89 -10.00 16.22 1.95
C LEU A 89 -9.98 17.48 1.09
N PRO A 90 -8.96 17.63 0.22
CA PRO A 90 -8.91 18.76 -0.67
C PRO A 90 -10.03 18.66 -1.73
N PRO A 91 -10.59 19.79 -2.22
CA PRO A 91 -11.74 19.78 -3.13
C PRO A 91 -11.53 18.96 -4.40
N GLU A 92 -10.31 18.91 -4.92
CA GLU A 92 -9.90 18.09 -6.06
C GLU A 92 -9.93 16.58 -5.75
N ALA A 93 -10.08 16.14 -4.52
CA ALA A 93 -10.33 14.73 -4.22
C ALA A 93 -11.83 14.36 -4.25
N LEU A 94 -12.72 15.36 -4.37
CA LEU A 94 -14.16 15.19 -4.20
C LEU A 94 -14.88 15.27 -5.54
N LEU A 95 -15.77 14.30 -5.79
CA LEU A 95 -16.73 14.40 -6.88
C LEU A 95 -17.86 15.37 -6.50
N THR A 96 -18.21 16.25 -7.44
CA THR A 96 -19.42 17.06 -7.40
C THR A 96 -20.67 16.18 -7.50
N GLN A 97 -21.85 16.76 -7.24
CA GLN A 97 -23.10 16.02 -7.34
C GLN A 97 -23.40 15.54 -8.76
N GLU A 98 -23.03 16.33 -9.76
CA GLU A 98 -23.21 16.03 -11.18
C GLU A 98 -22.28 14.90 -11.61
N GLU A 99 -20.98 14.99 -11.31
CA GLU A 99 -19.99 13.96 -11.62
C GLU A 99 -20.35 12.61 -10.97
N ARG A 100 -20.94 12.61 -9.77
CA ARG A 100 -21.45 11.39 -9.13
C ARG A 100 -22.64 10.78 -9.86
N GLN A 101 -23.50 11.60 -10.48
CA GLN A 101 -24.61 11.11 -11.29
C GLN A 101 -24.12 10.53 -12.61
N GLU A 102 -23.17 11.20 -13.25
CA GLU A 102 -22.54 10.76 -14.50
C GLU A 102 -21.85 9.39 -14.33
N THR A 103 -21.13 9.21 -13.23
CA THR A 103 -20.36 7.99 -12.96
C THR A 103 -21.16 6.88 -12.25
N ALA A 104 -22.45 7.11 -11.97
CA ALA A 104 -23.26 6.19 -11.15
C ALA A 104 -23.41 4.80 -11.77
N ALA A 105 -23.56 4.71 -13.09
CA ALA A 105 -23.74 3.45 -13.81
C ALA A 105 -22.48 2.57 -13.76
N GLU A 106 -21.32 3.13 -14.11
CA GLU A 106 -20.03 2.42 -14.06
C GLU A 106 -19.66 2.05 -12.62
N ARG A 107 -19.95 2.91 -11.64
CA ARG A 107 -19.79 2.56 -10.22
C ARG A 107 -20.62 1.33 -9.84
N ALA A 108 -21.88 1.30 -10.23
CA ALA A 108 -22.76 0.18 -9.94
C ALA A 108 -22.29 -1.11 -10.63
N GLU A 109 -21.76 -0.99 -11.84
CA GLU A 109 -21.11 -2.08 -12.56
C GLU A 109 -19.90 -2.62 -11.78
N ILE A 110 -18.91 -1.77 -11.47
CA ILE A 110 -17.71 -2.15 -10.70
C ILE A 110 -18.10 -2.84 -9.39
N LEU A 111 -19.04 -2.29 -8.63
CA LEU A 111 -19.50 -2.89 -7.37
C LEU A 111 -20.17 -4.26 -7.57
N SER A 112 -20.94 -4.42 -8.64
CA SER A 112 -21.52 -5.71 -9.02
C SER A 112 -20.45 -6.73 -9.39
N GLU A 113 -19.41 -6.31 -10.12
CA GLU A 113 -18.29 -7.16 -10.50
C GLU A 113 -17.47 -7.60 -9.27
N ILE A 114 -17.25 -6.69 -8.31
CA ILE A 114 -16.61 -7.02 -7.03
C ILE A 114 -17.45 -8.05 -6.26
N ALA A 115 -18.77 -7.89 -6.20
CA ALA A 115 -19.65 -8.86 -5.55
C ALA A 115 -19.58 -10.24 -6.24
N ALA A 116 -19.52 -10.27 -7.57
CA ALA A 116 -19.31 -11.49 -8.34
C ALA A 116 -17.94 -12.12 -8.05
N LEU A 117 -16.87 -11.33 -7.97
CA LEU A 117 -15.53 -11.80 -7.56
C LEU A 117 -15.59 -12.46 -6.17
N GLU A 118 -16.18 -11.80 -5.17
CA GLU A 118 -16.33 -12.33 -3.82
C GLU A 118 -17.13 -13.65 -3.78
N ALA A 119 -18.15 -13.78 -4.64
CA ALA A 119 -18.94 -15.00 -4.76
C ALA A 119 -18.13 -16.19 -5.30
N THR A 120 -17.12 -15.95 -6.15
CA THR A 120 -16.24 -17.01 -6.67
C THR A 120 -15.17 -17.48 -5.67
N MET A 121 -14.97 -16.76 -4.56
CA MET A 121 -13.89 -17.06 -3.63
C MET A 121 -14.13 -18.37 -2.85
N PRO A 122 -13.15 -19.29 -2.84
CA PRO A 122 -13.22 -20.47 -1.99
C PRO A 122 -13.41 -20.12 -0.52
N GLN A 123 -14.13 -20.95 0.24
CA GLN A 123 -14.39 -20.70 1.67
C GLN A 123 -13.10 -20.51 2.49
N THR A 124 -12.03 -21.22 2.14
CA THR A 124 -10.72 -21.09 2.79
C THR A 124 -10.09 -19.71 2.57
N LEU A 125 -10.27 -19.13 1.38
CA LEU A 125 -9.79 -17.78 1.07
C LEU A 125 -10.63 -16.73 1.80
N ARG A 126 -11.97 -16.86 1.78
CA ARG A 126 -12.87 -15.95 2.50
C ARG A 126 -12.58 -15.92 4.00
N ARG A 127 -12.36 -17.09 4.61
CA ARG A 127 -11.97 -17.16 6.04
C ARG A 127 -10.67 -16.42 6.31
N TRP A 128 -9.66 -16.61 5.45
CA TRP A 128 -8.38 -15.91 5.59
C TRP A 128 -8.51 -14.39 5.46
N LEU A 129 -9.29 -13.90 4.49
CA LEU A 129 -9.58 -12.48 4.34
C LEU A 129 -10.27 -11.91 5.59
N ASN A 130 -11.23 -12.63 6.16
CA ASN A 130 -11.91 -12.23 7.39
C ASN A 130 -10.98 -12.24 8.62
N GLU A 131 -10.05 -13.18 8.72
CA GLU A 131 -9.03 -13.22 9.78
C GLU A 131 -8.06 -12.04 9.69
N MET A 132 -7.75 -11.62 8.46
CA MET A 132 -6.87 -10.49 8.16
C MET A 132 -7.52 -9.14 8.42
N TYR A 133 -8.83 -9.02 8.20
CA TYR A 133 -9.57 -7.77 8.27
C TYR A 133 -9.62 -7.19 9.70
N ASP A 134 -9.39 -5.89 9.79
CA ASP A 134 -9.57 -5.03 10.96
C ASP A 134 -10.57 -3.92 10.59
N PRO A 135 -11.71 -3.75 11.31
CA PRO A 135 -12.66 -2.69 11.02
C PRO A 135 -12.09 -1.28 11.23
N ILE A 136 -11.02 -1.12 11.99
CA ILE A 136 -10.36 0.17 12.22
C ILE A 136 -9.23 0.30 11.20
N PRO A 137 -9.31 1.24 10.23
CA PRO A 137 -8.25 1.41 9.25
C PRO A 137 -6.96 1.90 9.92
N ARG A 138 -5.84 1.37 9.45
CA ARG A 138 -4.47 1.75 9.80
C ARG A 138 -3.90 2.69 8.74
N ALA A 139 -2.95 3.53 9.14
CA ALA A 139 -2.35 4.59 8.32
C ALA A 139 -1.98 4.13 6.90
N MET A 140 -1.06 3.17 6.79
CA MET A 140 -0.53 2.74 5.48
C MET A 140 -1.13 1.41 4.99
N THR A 141 -1.44 0.50 5.91
CA THR A 141 -1.89 -0.86 5.57
C THR A 141 -3.42 -1.01 5.54
N GLY A 142 -4.18 0.04 5.87
CA GLY A 142 -5.63 0.04 5.82
C GLY A 142 -6.24 -0.98 6.79
N HIS A 143 -7.17 -1.78 6.32
CA HIS A 143 -7.91 -2.75 7.14
C HIS A 143 -7.14 -4.06 7.39
N ILE A 144 -5.82 -4.08 7.25
CA ILE A 144 -5.01 -5.26 7.60
C ILE A 144 -4.65 -5.20 9.08
N ARG A 145 -5.00 -6.26 9.81
CA ARG A 145 -4.66 -6.41 11.24
C ARG A 145 -3.15 -6.37 11.46
N ASP A 146 -2.74 -5.71 12.54
CA ASP A 146 -1.34 -5.61 12.92
C ASP A 146 -0.69 -6.98 13.15
N GLY A 147 0.56 -7.12 12.73
CA GLY A 147 1.34 -8.37 12.77
C GLY A 147 0.81 -9.51 11.89
N PHE A 148 -0.25 -9.30 11.10
CA PHE A 148 -0.83 -10.35 10.27
C PHE A 148 0.08 -10.68 9.07
N ARG A 149 0.47 -11.95 8.93
CA ARG A 149 1.38 -12.39 7.88
C ARG A 149 0.62 -12.68 6.58
N ILE A 150 0.76 -11.78 5.60
CA ILE A 150 0.01 -11.86 4.33
C ILE A 150 0.68 -12.72 3.25
N GLY A 151 2.01 -12.80 3.21
CA GLY A 151 2.78 -13.28 2.05
C GLY A 151 2.33 -14.62 1.44
N VAL A 152 2.13 -15.66 2.26
CA VAL A 152 1.83 -17.03 1.77
C VAL A 152 0.46 -17.12 1.09
N ARG A 153 -0.54 -16.38 1.59
CA ARG A 153 -1.93 -16.49 1.11
C ARG A 153 -2.32 -15.35 0.17
N ARG A 154 -1.59 -14.23 0.17
CA ARG A 154 -1.71 -13.14 -0.83
C ARG A 154 -1.61 -13.66 -2.26
N GLY A 155 -0.64 -14.55 -2.55
CA GLY A 155 -0.51 -15.15 -3.89
C GLY A 155 -1.69 -16.01 -4.35
N ARG A 156 -2.50 -16.57 -3.42
CA ARG A 156 -3.75 -17.27 -3.79
C ARG A 156 -4.84 -16.27 -4.19
N TYR A 157 -4.98 -15.19 -3.43
CA TYR A 157 -5.88 -14.09 -3.78
C TYR A 157 -5.52 -13.49 -5.13
N THR A 158 -4.24 -13.14 -5.33
CA THR A 158 -3.72 -12.54 -6.56
C THR A 158 -4.04 -13.36 -7.81
N ARG A 159 -3.81 -14.69 -7.77
CA ARG A 159 -4.14 -15.55 -8.91
C ARG A 159 -5.63 -15.60 -9.20
N LEU A 160 -6.47 -15.60 -8.17
CA LEU A 160 -7.92 -15.63 -8.33
C LEU A 160 -8.43 -14.34 -8.97
N ILE A 161 -8.04 -13.18 -8.45
CA ILE A 161 -8.47 -11.89 -9.02
C ILE A 161 -7.91 -11.68 -10.42
N GLN A 162 -6.63 -11.98 -10.67
CA GLN A 162 -6.08 -11.90 -12.02
C GLN A 162 -6.86 -12.78 -13.00
N ALA A 163 -7.17 -14.02 -12.63
CA ALA A 163 -7.96 -14.90 -13.48
C ALA A 163 -9.39 -14.36 -13.73
N PHE A 164 -10.00 -13.75 -12.71
CA PHE A 164 -11.33 -13.14 -12.83
C PHE A 164 -11.33 -11.94 -13.78
N LEU A 165 -10.29 -11.09 -13.72
CA LEU A 165 -10.16 -9.88 -14.54
C LEU A 165 -9.77 -10.16 -16.01
N MET A 166 -9.37 -11.38 -16.35
CA MET A 166 -9.08 -11.75 -17.76
C MET A 166 -10.34 -11.96 -18.60
N ASP A 167 -11.53 -12.04 -17.99
CA ASP A 167 -12.80 -12.11 -18.74
C ASP A 167 -13.12 -10.71 -19.32
N PRO A 168 -13.26 -10.55 -20.66
CA PRO A 168 -13.52 -9.25 -21.28
C PRO A 168 -14.78 -8.55 -20.78
N ARG A 169 -15.72 -9.29 -20.18
CA ARG A 169 -16.92 -8.72 -19.57
C ARG A 169 -16.63 -7.99 -18.25
N ARG A 170 -15.39 -8.02 -17.76
CA ARG A 170 -14.91 -7.42 -16.51
C ARG A 170 -14.04 -6.19 -16.74
N GLU A 171 -14.20 -5.55 -17.89
CA GLU A 171 -13.34 -4.45 -18.31
C GLU A 171 -13.38 -3.28 -17.32
N ALA A 172 -14.56 -2.90 -16.83
CA ALA A 172 -14.71 -1.83 -15.84
C ALA A 172 -13.91 -2.11 -14.55
N LEU A 173 -14.06 -3.30 -13.97
CA LEU A 173 -13.27 -3.68 -12.79
C LEU A 173 -11.79 -3.83 -13.11
N ALA A 174 -11.42 -4.34 -14.29
CA ALA A 174 -10.03 -4.49 -14.70
C ALA A 174 -9.34 -3.13 -14.84
N ASN A 175 -10.01 -2.14 -15.43
CA ASN A 175 -9.52 -0.77 -15.56
C ASN A 175 -9.37 -0.11 -14.18
N TYR A 176 -10.36 -0.26 -13.30
CA TYR A 176 -10.29 0.26 -11.94
C TYR A 176 -9.13 -0.36 -11.12
N VAL A 177 -8.99 -1.70 -11.15
CA VAL A 177 -7.87 -2.40 -10.49
C VAL A 177 -6.53 -1.98 -11.10
N GLY A 178 -6.47 -1.88 -12.42
CA GLY A 178 -5.30 -1.42 -13.16
C GLY A 178 -4.87 -0.02 -12.77
N TRP A 179 -5.83 0.91 -12.63
CA TRP A 179 -5.57 2.27 -12.17
C TRP A 179 -5.00 2.31 -10.75
N ILE A 180 -5.60 1.58 -9.79
CA ILE A 180 -5.08 1.52 -8.41
C ILE A 180 -3.64 0.98 -8.40
N MET A 181 -3.41 -0.12 -9.11
CA MET A 181 -2.09 -0.74 -9.18
C MET A 181 -1.07 0.17 -9.86
N GLY A 182 -1.43 0.78 -10.99
CA GLY A 182 -0.56 1.70 -11.73
C GLY A 182 -0.14 2.89 -10.87
N ARG A 183 -1.08 3.52 -10.17
CA ARG A 183 -0.79 4.62 -9.23
C ARG A 183 0.19 4.20 -8.13
N ARG A 184 -0.04 3.06 -7.49
CA ARG A 184 0.83 2.57 -6.40
C ARG A 184 2.23 2.21 -6.90
N ILE A 185 2.32 1.58 -8.08
CA ILE A 185 3.58 1.19 -8.70
C ILE A 185 4.40 2.42 -9.07
N ALA A 186 3.79 3.40 -9.76
CA ALA A 186 4.46 4.65 -10.13
C ALA A 186 4.98 5.39 -8.88
N ALA A 187 4.14 5.50 -7.84
CA ALA A 187 4.54 6.13 -6.58
C ALA A 187 5.69 5.38 -5.89
N TYR A 188 5.69 4.04 -5.92
CA TYR A 188 6.80 3.27 -5.37
C TYR A 188 8.08 3.43 -6.19
N GLU A 189 7.98 3.54 -7.51
CA GLU A 189 9.14 3.78 -8.36
C GLU A 189 9.74 5.16 -8.11
N ASP A 190 8.92 6.20 -7.96
CA ASP A 190 9.36 7.55 -7.57
C ASP A 190 9.96 7.56 -6.15
N PHE A 191 9.30 6.88 -5.21
CA PHE A 191 9.79 6.70 -3.85
C PHE A 191 11.17 6.04 -3.86
N LEU A 192 11.32 4.92 -4.55
CA LEU A 192 12.56 4.14 -4.57
C LEU A 192 13.68 4.92 -5.27
N ALA A 193 13.38 5.59 -6.38
CA ALA A 193 14.32 6.45 -7.07
C ALA A 193 14.83 7.58 -6.17
N THR A 194 13.93 8.21 -5.40
CA THR A 194 14.30 9.26 -4.43
C THR A 194 15.10 8.70 -3.26
N CYS A 195 14.65 7.58 -2.69
CA CYS A 195 15.25 6.92 -1.53
C CYS A 195 16.67 6.41 -1.78
N LEU A 196 16.96 5.96 -3.00
CA LEU A 196 18.26 5.42 -3.39
C LEU A 196 19.15 6.42 -4.16
N ARG A 197 18.71 7.68 -4.29
CA ARG A 197 19.45 8.72 -5.02
C ARG A 197 20.77 9.07 -4.35
N ASP A 198 20.75 9.19 -3.02
CA ASP A 198 21.90 9.61 -2.23
C ASP A 198 22.65 8.41 -1.65
N LYS A 199 23.95 8.32 -1.94
CA LYS A 199 24.81 7.24 -1.44
C LYS A 199 25.09 7.37 0.05
N ASP A 200 24.98 8.56 0.61
CA ASP A 200 25.15 8.79 2.05
C ASP A 200 24.00 8.15 2.86
N LEU A 201 22.88 7.84 2.20
CA LEU A 201 21.71 7.16 2.77
C LEU A 201 21.69 5.64 2.49
N ALA A 202 22.80 5.03 2.06
CA ALA A 202 22.86 3.60 1.73
C ALA A 202 22.40 2.67 2.88
N TYR A 203 22.50 3.11 4.14
CA TYR A 203 21.99 2.36 5.29
C TYR A 203 20.46 2.16 5.27
N LEU A 204 19.72 2.98 4.52
CA LEU A 204 18.27 2.87 4.33
C LEU A 204 17.87 1.92 3.21
N GLU A 205 18.81 1.37 2.41
CA GLU A 205 18.46 0.61 1.20
C GLU A 205 17.44 -0.52 1.46
N ASN A 206 17.63 -1.28 2.54
CA ASN A 206 16.71 -2.35 2.91
C ASN A 206 15.32 -1.82 3.31
N ALA A 207 15.26 -0.67 3.99
CA ALA A 207 14.01 -0.02 4.34
C ALA A 207 13.30 0.49 3.08
N CYS A 208 14.02 1.16 2.16
CA CYS A 208 13.48 1.65 0.89
C CYS A 208 12.87 0.51 0.07
N ARG A 209 13.62 -0.59 -0.11
CA ARG A 209 13.16 -1.75 -0.86
C ARG A 209 12.01 -2.49 -0.16
N GLY A 210 12.04 -2.54 1.17
CA GLY A 210 11.03 -3.22 1.99
C GLY A 210 9.63 -2.62 1.88
N VAL A 211 9.49 -1.34 1.51
CA VAL A 211 8.18 -0.67 1.35
C VAL A 211 7.28 -1.42 0.37
N GLU A 212 7.83 -1.97 -0.71
CA GLU A 212 7.06 -2.70 -1.73
C GLU A 212 6.26 -3.86 -1.13
N ASP A 213 6.92 -4.69 -0.33
CA ASP A 213 6.30 -5.87 0.26
C ASP A 213 5.38 -5.50 1.43
N GLN A 214 5.82 -4.54 2.26
CA GLN A 214 5.06 -4.07 3.41
C GLN A 214 3.72 -3.45 3.01
N LEU A 215 3.69 -2.70 1.91
CA LEU A 215 2.48 -2.04 1.40
C LEU A 215 1.79 -2.82 0.27
N SER A 216 2.32 -4.00 -0.09
CA SER A 216 1.77 -4.85 -1.15
C SER A 216 1.61 -4.14 -2.50
N ILE A 217 2.58 -3.28 -2.87
CA ILE A 217 2.46 -2.36 -4.02
C ILE A 217 2.16 -3.08 -5.35
N ARG A 218 2.85 -4.19 -5.63
CA ARG A 218 2.67 -4.97 -6.87
C ARG A 218 1.61 -6.07 -6.77
N PHE A 219 0.70 -5.96 -5.80
CA PHE A 219 -0.39 -6.91 -5.63
C PHE A 219 -1.74 -6.21 -5.84
N PRO A 220 -2.73 -6.92 -6.41
CA PRO A 220 -4.08 -6.39 -6.51
C PRO A 220 -4.63 -5.98 -5.13
N PRO A 221 -5.38 -4.87 -5.04
CA PRO A 221 -6.00 -4.41 -3.78
C PRO A 221 -6.94 -5.47 -3.21
N PHE A 222 -7.10 -5.53 -1.89
CA PHE A 222 -8.03 -6.49 -1.27
C PHE A 222 -9.49 -6.08 -1.48
N PRO A 223 -10.47 -6.98 -1.28
CA PRO A 223 -11.87 -6.69 -1.59
C PRO A 223 -12.47 -5.48 -0.86
N TRP A 224 -12.03 -5.22 0.38
CA TRP A 224 -12.45 -4.01 1.10
C TRP A 224 -11.83 -2.73 0.52
N ASP A 225 -10.60 -2.78 0.00
CA ASP A 225 -9.97 -1.64 -0.66
C ASP A 225 -10.67 -1.34 -1.99
N LEU A 226 -11.09 -2.39 -2.72
CA LEU A 226 -11.86 -2.24 -3.96
C LEU A 226 -13.22 -1.59 -3.73
N LYS A 227 -13.86 -1.88 -2.59
CA LYS A 227 -15.16 -1.33 -2.21
C LYS A 227 -15.05 0.01 -1.49
N ASP A 228 -13.84 0.50 -1.22
CA ASP A 228 -13.64 1.77 -0.53
C ASP A 228 -14.24 2.91 -1.36
N PRO A 229 -15.28 3.59 -0.85
CA PRO A 229 -15.88 4.72 -1.56
C PRO A 229 -14.88 5.83 -1.87
N LEU A 230 -13.83 6.03 -1.04
CA LEU A 230 -12.79 7.01 -1.29
C LEU A 230 -11.96 6.67 -2.51
N MET A 231 -11.63 5.39 -2.69
CA MET A 231 -10.83 4.92 -3.82
C MET A 231 -11.64 4.96 -5.12
N LEU A 232 -12.93 4.60 -5.05
CA LEU A 232 -13.86 4.74 -6.18
C LEU A 232 -14.02 6.20 -6.61
N ASP A 233 -14.27 7.11 -5.67
CA ASP A 233 -14.41 8.54 -5.97
C ASP A 233 -13.12 9.10 -6.58
N ALA A 234 -11.95 8.71 -6.06
CA ALA A 234 -10.66 9.12 -6.62
C ALA A 234 -10.43 8.58 -8.04
N TYR A 235 -10.82 7.34 -8.34
CA TYR A 235 -10.75 6.76 -9.69
C TYR A 235 -11.60 7.55 -10.68
N PHE A 236 -12.87 7.78 -10.34
CA PHE A 236 -13.78 8.54 -11.20
C PHE A 236 -13.36 9.99 -11.37
N ALA A 237 -12.85 10.63 -10.32
CA ALA A 237 -12.32 11.98 -10.40
C ALA A 237 -11.11 12.05 -11.35
N ALA A 238 -10.26 11.03 -11.37
CA ALA A 238 -9.15 10.94 -12.31
C ALA A 238 -9.64 10.75 -13.76
N GLN A 239 -10.58 9.82 -13.99
CA GLN A 239 -11.16 9.55 -15.32
C GLN A 239 -11.81 10.79 -15.93
N LEU A 240 -12.65 11.50 -15.16
CA LEU A 240 -13.34 12.70 -15.64
C LEU A 240 -12.37 13.83 -16.01
N ARG A 241 -11.25 13.96 -15.27
CA ARG A 241 -10.22 14.96 -15.55
C ARG A 241 -9.36 14.61 -16.75
N GLU A 242 -9.04 13.34 -16.94
CA GLU A 242 -8.33 12.86 -18.12
C GLU A 242 -9.17 13.11 -19.38
N ASN A 243 -10.47 12.78 -19.33
CA ASN A 243 -11.43 13.05 -20.40
C ASN A 243 -11.61 14.55 -20.68
N ALA A 244 -11.57 15.40 -19.64
CA ALA A 244 -11.63 16.86 -19.81
C ALA A 244 -10.34 17.47 -20.40
N ALA A 245 -9.21 16.76 -20.29
CA ALA A 245 -7.91 17.19 -20.81
C ALA A 245 -7.69 16.81 -22.28
N GLU A 246 -8.48 15.89 -22.85
CA GLU A 246 -8.46 15.61 -24.28
C GLU A 246 -9.04 16.80 -25.08
N PRO A 247 -8.27 17.41 -26.01
CA PRO A 247 -8.79 18.52 -26.81
C PRO A 247 -9.93 18.01 -27.68
N ALA A 248 -11.12 18.64 -27.55
CA ALA A 248 -12.26 18.39 -28.42
C ALA A 248 -11.79 18.43 -29.88
N ALA A 249 -12.00 17.32 -30.61
CA ALA A 249 -11.63 17.20 -32.01
C ALA A 249 -12.12 18.43 -32.77
N THR A 250 -11.20 19.14 -33.41
CA THR A 250 -11.54 20.31 -34.22
C THR A 250 -12.54 19.86 -35.29
N PRO A 251 -13.75 20.45 -35.38
CA PRO A 251 -14.69 20.07 -36.43
C PRO A 251 -14.00 20.31 -37.77
N ALA A 252 -13.99 19.28 -38.61
CA ALA A 252 -13.46 19.39 -39.96
C ALA A 252 -14.23 20.50 -40.68
N SER A 253 -13.53 21.57 -41.04
CA SER A 253 -14.06 22.64 -41.88
C SER A 253 -14.41 22.05 -43.25
N GLU A 254 -15.67 22.12 -43.63
CA GLU A 254 -16.14 21.95 -45.02
C GLU A 254 -15.60 23.06 -45.93
#